data_AF-A0A523Z6C2-F1
#
_entry.id   AF-A0A523Z6C2-F1
#
_cell.length_a   1.000
_cell.length_b   1.000
_cell.length_c   1.000
_cell.angle_alpha   90.00
_cell.angle_beta   90.00
_cell.angle_gamma   90.00
#
_symmetry.space_group_name_H-M   'P 1'
#
loop_
_entity.id
_entity.type
_entity.pdbx_description
1 polymer ?
#
loop_
_entity_poly.entity_id
_entity_poly.type
_entity_poly.pdbx_seq_one_letter_code
_entity_poly.pdbx_strand_id
1 'polypeptide(L)'
;MGRDSYRFRALDKDREKRERLDPKWRGVGLILIALFATAGYFFASWFLRANAENGWIYIPRAALYPKFAPFLGGGRLIMIIVAFLFTLLTFTILSIIYAMAFPIRLGETDAPVDRKAERRKKRRERIEQRKRKKY
;
A
#
# COMPACT_ATOMS: atom_id res chain seq x y z
N MET A 1 23.09 31.44 -11.52
CA MET A 1 22.28 30.22 -11.33
C MET A 1 20.93 30.67 -10.79
N GLY A 2 19.79 30.38 -11.44
CA GLY A 2 18.49 30.88 -10.93
C GLY A 2 17.28 30.88 -11.86
N ARG A 3 17.38 30.38 -13.10
CA ARG A 3 16.26 30.39 -14.06
C ARG A 3 15.36 29.13 -14.05
N ASP A 4 15.72 28.09 -13.30
CA ASP A 4 14.96 26.81 -13.28
C ASP A 4 14.01 26.65 -12.08
N SER A 5 14.00 27.60 -11.13
CA SER A 5 13.16 27.50 -9.91
C SER A 5 11.66 27.33 -10.21
N TYR A 6 11.16 27.96 -11.28
CA TYR A 6 9.77 27.80 -11.73
C TYR A 6 9.44 26.39 -12.23
N ARG A 7 10.38 25.71 -12.90
CA ARG A 7 10.16 24.33 -13.40
C ARG A 7 10.17 23.31 -12.26
N PHE A 8 11.05 23.49 -11.28
CA PHE A 8 11.05 22.68 -10.06
C PHE A 8 9.74 22.83 -9.28
N ARG A 9 9.25 24.06 -9.12
CA ARG A 9 7.99 24.33 -8.39
C ARG A 9 6.74 23.76 -9.08
N ALA A 10 6.75 23.66 -10.42
CA ALA A 10 5.68 23.00 -11.17
C ALA A 10 5.71 21.47 -10.99
N LEU A 11 6.90 20.87 -11.04
CA LEU A 11 7.08 19.43 -10.80
C LEU A 11 6.71 19.04 -9.35
N ASP A 12 7.04 19.88 -8.37
CA ASP A 12 6.66 19.66 -6.98
C ASP A 12 5.14 19.76 -6.78
N LYS A 13 4.47 20.73 -7.43
CA LYS A 13 2.99 20.78 -7.44
C LYS A 13 2.35 19.56 -8.10
N ASP A 14 2.94 19.02 -9.16
CA ASP A 14 2.44 17.82 -9.82
C ASP A 14 2.67 16.56 -8.97
N ARG A 15 3.78 16.49 -8.22
CA ARG A 15 4.03 15.45 -7.21
C ARG A 15 3.04 15.54 -6.06
N GLU A 16 2.83 16.73 -5.48
CA GLU A 16 1.84 16.94 -4.42
C GLU A 16 0.42 16.56 -4.85
N LYS A 17 0.05 16.82 -6.12
CA LYS A 17 -1.25 16.38 -6.65
C LYS A 17 -1.36 14.87 -6.80
N ARG A 18 -0.27 14.18 -7.17
CA ARG A 18 -0.24 12.70 -7.26
C ARG A 18 -0.18 12.03 -5.89
N GLU A 19 0.45 12.67 -4.90
CA GLU A 19 0.52 12.17 -3.52
C GLU A 19 -0.77 12.36 -2.72
N ARG A 20 -1.70 13.21 -3.20
CA ARG A 20 -3.02 13.34 -2.61
C ARG A 20 -3.84 12.09 -2.90
N LEU A 21 -3.69 11.10 -2.02
CA LEU A 21 -4.57 9.94 -1.89
C LEU A 21 -6.04 10.41 -1.89
N ASP A 22 -6.78 9.91 -2.86
CA ASP A 22 -8.21 10.17 -3.01
C ASP A 22 -8.95 9.88 -1.69
N PRO A 23 -9.78 10.82 -1.19
CA PRO A 23 -10.42 10.70 0.12
C PRO A 23 -11.32 9.47 0.25
N LYS A 24 -11.85 8.95 -0.87
CA LYS A 24 -12.63 7.70 -0.91
C LYS A 24 -11.82 6.49 -0.43
N TRP A 25 -10.55 6.40 -0.83
CA TRP A 25 -9.66 5.30 -0.44
C TRP A 25 -9.27 5.35 1.04
N ARG A 26 -9.25 6.55 1.65
CA ARG A 26 -9.06 6.68 3.11
C ARG A 26 -10.21 6.06 3.90
N GLY A 27 -11.45 6.25 3.43
CA GLY A 27 -12.64 5.64 4.04
C GLY A 27 -12.64 4.12 3.93
N VAL A 28 -12.32 3.59 2.76
CA VAL A 28 -12.20 2.14 2.54
C VAL A 28 -11.10 1.54 3.42
N GLY A 29 -9.96 2.22 3.55
CA GLY A 29 -8.88 1.81 4.45
C GLY A 29 -9.31 1.72 5.92
N LEU A 30 -10.06 2.70 6.42
CA LEU A 30 -10.57 2.68 7.79
C LEU A 30 -11.52 1.50 8.04
N ILE A 31 -12.43 1.24 7.10
CA ILE A 31 -13.37 0.11 7.19
C ILE A 31 -12.60 -1.22 7.18
N LEU A 32 -11.61 -1.37 6.30
CA LEU A 32 -10.75 -2.56 6.25
C LEU A 32 -9.99 -2.78 7.56
N ILE A 33 -9.41 -1.73 8.15
CA ILE A 33 -8.70 -1.82 9.43
C ILE A 33 -9.66 -2.27 10.54
N ALA A 34 -10.86 -1.69 10.62
CA ALA A 34 -11.86 -2.07 11.60
C ALA A 34 -12.31 -3.53 11.42
N LEU A 35 -12.47 -3.97 10.16
CA LEU A 35 -12.83 -5.34 9.82
C LEU A 35 -11.72 -6.33 10.20
N PHE A 36 -10.45 -6.02 9.91
CA PHE A 36 -9.34 -6.88 10.31
C PHE A 36 -9.13 -6.93 11.81
N ALA A 37 -9.31 -5.81 12.52
CA ALA A 37 -9.22 -5.78 13.98
C ALA A 37 -10.29 -6.66 14.63
N THR A 38 -11.54 -6.56 14.17
CA THR A 38 -12.64 -7.39 14.69
C THR A 38 -12.44 -8.86 14.33
N ALA A 39 -12.11 -9.18 13.07
CA ALA A 39 -11.82 -10.54 12.64
C ALA A 39 -10.66 -11.17 13.41
N GLY A 40 -9.56 -10.42 13.61
CA GLY A 40 -8.40 -10.86 14.39
C GLY A 40 -8.75 -11.16 15.84
N TYR A 41 -9.60 -10.34 16.46
CA TYR A 41 -10.10 -10.60 17.81
C TYR A 41 -10.89 -11.91 17.90
N PHE A 42 -11.85 -12.14 16.99
CA PHE A 42 -12.62 -13.37 16.96
C PHE A 42 -11.74 -14.59 16.69
N PHE A 43 -10.79 -14.48 15.75
CA PHE A 43 -9.85 -15.54 15.43
C PHE A 43 -8.97 -15.89 16.64
N ALA A 44 -8.40 -14.90 17.32
CA ALA A 44 -7.56 -15.13 18.48
C ALA A 44 -8.33 -15.74 19.66
N SER A 45 -9.58 -15.32 19.86
CA SER A 45 -10.47 -15.92 20.86
C SER A 45 -10.81 -17.37 20.54
N TRP A 46 -11.09 -17.69 19.28
CA TRP A 46 -11.34 -19.06 18.83
C TRP A 46 -10.08 -19.91 18.98
N PHE A 47 -8.93 -19.39 18.54
CA PHE A 47 -7.64 -20.08 18.59
C PHE A 47 -7.26 -20.49 20.01
N LEU A 48 -7.44 -19.62 21.01
CA LEU A 48 -7.14 -19.96 22.40
C LEU A 48 -8.03 -21.07 22.95
N ARG A 49 -9.32 -21.09 22.58
CA ARG A 49 -10.25 -22.16 22.98
C ARG A 49 -9.84 -23.48 22.32
N ALA A 50 -9.64 -23.45 21.00
CA ALA A 50 -9.20 -24.63 20.24
C ALA A 50 -7.84 -25.15 20.71
N ASN A 51 -6.91 -24.26 21.08
CA ASN A 51 -5.60 -24.63 21.61
C ASN A 51 -5.70 -25.21 23.03
N ALA A 52 -6.64 -24.75 23.86
CA ALA A 52 -6.87 -25.33 25.18
C ALA A 52 -7.43 -26.75 25.10
N GLU A 53 -8.23 -27.04 24.08
CA GLU A 53 -8.80 -28.39 23.83
C GLU A 53 -7.79 -29.33 23.17
N ASN A 54 -7.07 -28.87 22.15
CA ASN A 54 -6.21 -29.71 21.31
C ASN A 54 -4.72 -29.68 21.71
N GLY A 55 -4.29 -28.69 22.49
CA GLY A 55 -2.90 -28.58 22.95
C GLY A 55 -1.88 -28.31 21.84
N TRP A 56 -2.24 -27.63 20.74
CA TRP A 56 -1.34 -27.41 19.60
C TRP A 56 -0.04 -26.70 19.97
N ILE A 57 -0.12 -25.71 20.85
CA ILE A 57 0.99 -24.90 21.31
C ILE A 57 0.99 -24.86 22.83
N TYR A 58 2.13 -25.21 23.42
CA TYR A 58 2.36 -25.04 24.84
C TYR A 58 2.49 -23.55 25.19
N ILE A 59 1.58 -23.07 26.04
CA ILE A 59 1.59 -21.69 26.53
C ILE A 59 2.08 -21.70 27.98
N PRO A 60 3.24 -21.09 28.30
CA PRO A 60 3.73 -21.03 29.67
C PRO A 60 2.83 -20.14 30.53
N ARG A 61 2.63 -20.52 31.80
CA ARG A 61 1.81 -19.77 32.76
C ARG A 61 2.27 -18.33 32.96
N ALA A 62 3.57 -18.07 32.82
CA ALA A 62 4.13 -16.73 32.87
C ALA A 62 3.63 -15.80 31.74
N ALA A 63 3.25 -16.36 30.58
CA ALA A 63 2.67 -15.60 29.47
C ALA A 63 1.16 -15.35 29.65
N LEU A 64 0.46 -16.21 30.40
CA LEU A 64 -0.94 -16.01 30.76
C LEU A 64 -1.11 -14.88 31.79
N TYR A 65 -0.12 -14.70 32.66
CA TYR A 65 -0.09 -13.70 33.73
C TYR A 65 1.26 -12.97 33.77
N PRO A 66 1.50 -12.03 32.84
CA PRO A 66 2.74 -11.28 32.79
C PRO A 66 2.87 -10.37 34.02
N LYS A 67 3.97 -10.53 34.77
CA LYS A 67 4.27 -9.71 35.98
C LYS A 67 4.40 -8.22 35.68
N PHE A 68 4.87 -7.86 34.49
CA PHE A 68 5.09 -6.47 34.08
C PHE A 68 3.80 -5.75 33.63
N ALA A 69 2.75 -6.50 33.28
CA ALA A 69 1.49 -5.93 32.77
C ALA A 69 0.27 -6.70 33.31
N PRO A 70 -0.11 -6.48 34.59
CA PRO A 70 -1.21 -7.22 35.23
C PRO A 70 -2.56 -7.06 34.51
N PHE A 71 -2.79 -5.93 33.85
CA PHE A 71 -4.01 -5.65 33.09
C PHE A 71 -4.18 -6.52 31.83
N LEU A 72 -3.09 -7.13 31.34
CA LEU A 72 -3.07 -8.08 30.21
C LEU A 72 -3.15 -9.55 30.66
N GLY A 73 -3.46 -9.80 31.94
CA GLY A 73 -3.69 -11.13 32.47
C GLY A 73 -4.85 -11.87 31.80
N GLY A 74 -4.93 -13.18 32.05
CA GLY A 74 -5.99 -14.04 31.50
C GLY A 74 -5.80 -14.38 30.02
N GLY A 75 -4.56 -14.36 29.53
CA GLY A 75 -4.25 -14.70 28.13
C GLY A 75 -4.54 -13.60 27.11
N ARG A 76 -4.91 -12.38 27.53
CA ARG A 76 -5.14 -11.25 26.62
C ARG A 76 -3.90 -10.84 25.84
N LEU A 77 -2.72 -10.91 26.45
CA LEU A 77 -1.46 -10.67 25.76
C LEU A 77 -1.31 -11.62 24.54
N ILE A 78 -1.63 -12.89 24.75
CA ILE A 78 -1.56 -13.92 23.71
C ILE A 78 -2.63 -13.66 22.65
N MET A 79 -3.85 -13.26 23.05
CA MET A 79 -4.88 -12.84 22.10
C MET A 79 -4.38 -11.74 21.17
N ILE A 80 -3.75 -10.70 21.72
CA ILE A 80 -3.23 -9.58 20.91
C ILE A 80 -2.14 -10.06 19.96
N ILE A 81 -1.20 -10.89 20.44
CA ILE A 81 -0.12 -11.44 19.62
C ILE A 81 -0.69 -12.30 18.49
N VAL A 82 -1.60 -13.22 18.80
CA VAL A 82 -2.23 -14.11 17.80
C VAL A 82 -3.05 -13.30 16.80
N ALA A 83 -3.83 -12.31 17.26
CA ALA A 83 -4.59 -11.43 16.39
C ALA A 83 -3.66 -10.65 15.44
N PHE A 84 -2.54 -10.13 15.96
CA PHE A 84 -1.55 -9.41 15.16
C PHE A 84 -0.90 -10.33 14.11
N LEU A 85 -0.48 -11.54 14.51
CA LEU A 85 0.06 -12.54 13.58
C LEU A 85 -0.96 -12.93 12.49
N PHE A 86 -2.23 -13.09 12.88
CA PHE A 86 -3.31 -13.33 11.94
C PHE A 86 -3.45 -12.17 10.94
N THR A 87 -3.45 -10.92 11.41
CA THR A 87 -3.52 -9.75 10.52
C THR A 87 -2.35 -9.69 9.55
N LEU A 88 -1.12 -9.98 10.00
CA LEU A 88 0.06 -10.03 9.12
C LEU A 88 -0.09 -11.10 8.04
N LEU A 89 -0.57 -12.29 8.43
CA LEU A 89 -0.80 -13.40 7.51
C LEU A 89 -1.90 -13.07 6.49
N THR A 90 -3.06 -12.56 6.95
CA THR A 90 -4.16 -12.12 6.07
C THR A 90 -3.72 -11.02 5.12
N PHE A 91 -2.97 -10.02 5.60
CA PHE A 91 -2.46 -8.95 4.76
C PHE A 91 -1.48 -9.46 3.69
N THR A 92 -0.62 -10.41 4.06
CA THR A 92 0.32 -11.06 3.12
C THR A 92 -0.44 -11.80 2.03
N ILE A 93 -1.43 -12.62 2.41
CA ILE A 93 -2.28 -13.35 1.45
C ILE A 93 -3.02 -12.37 0.53
N LEU A 94 -3.64 -11.32 1.11
CA LEU A 94 -4.36 -10.32 0.33
C LEU A 94 -3.44 -9.58 -0.65
N SER A 95 -2.21 -9.27 -0.23
CA SER A 95 -1.20 -8.63 -1.07
C SER A 95 -0.80 -9.52 -2.25
N ILE A 96 -0.66 -10.83 -2.03
CA ILE A 96 -0.38 -11.80 -3.09
C ILE A 96 -1.57 -11.88 -4.06
N ILE A 97 -2.80 -11.99 -3.54
CA ILE A 97 -4.02 -12.00 -4.36
C ILE A 97 -4.13 -10.72 -5.18
N TYR A 98 -3.86 -9.58 -4.57
CA TYR A 98 -3.89 -8.28 -5.26
C TYR A 98 -2.83 -8.21 -6.37
N ALA A 99 -1.61 -8.66 -6.10
CA ALA A 99 -0.54 -8.69 -7.10
C ALA A 99 -0.88 -9.62 -8.29
N MET A 100 -1.55 -10.75 -8.04
CA MET A 100 -2.01 -11.65 -9.10
C MET A 100 -3.18 -11.06 -9.89
N ALA A 101 -4.13 -10.41 -9.23
CA ALA A 101 -5.30 -9.83 -9.88
C ALA A 101 -4.98 -8.54 -10.67
N PHE A 102 -4.01 -7.76 -10.19
CA PHE A 102 -3.59 -6.49 -10.78
C PHE A 102 -2.08 -6.50 -11.05
N PRO A 103 -1.61 -7.28 -12.05
CA PRO A 103 -0.22 -7.25 -12.44
C PRO A 103 0.16 -5.83 -12.91
N ILE A 104 1.39 -5.41 -12.60
CA ILE A 104 1.91 -4.09 -12.93
C ILE A 104 1.83 -3.89 -14.45
N ARG A 105 0.93 -3.01 -14.89
CA ARG A 105 0.88 -2.54 -16.28
C ARG A 105 1.80 -1.33 -16.38
N LEU A 106 2.96 -1.51 -17.01
CA LEU A 106 3.85 -0.40 -17.38
C LEU A 106 3.05 0.57 -18.25
N GLY A 107 2.89 1.81 -17.79
CA GLY A 107 2.14 2.81 -18.51
C GLY A 107 2.87 3.25 -19.79
N GLU A 108 2.13 3.79 -20.76
CA GLU A 108 2.73 4.40 -21.97
C GLU A 108 3.70 5.56 -21.66
N THR A 109 3.63 6.10 -20.44
CA THR A 109 4.51 7.16 -19.90
C THR A 109 5.66 6.64 -19.03
N ASP A 110 5.71 5.34 -18.71
CA ASP A 110 6.84 4.73 -17.99
C ASP A 110 8.04 4.45 -18.91
N ALA A 111 7.82 4.41 -20.23
CA ALA A 111 8.91 4.44 -21.19
C ALA A 111 9.54 5.84 -21.23
N PRO A 112 10.88 5.98 -21.15
CA PRO A 112 11.53 7.28 -21.28
C PRO A 112 11.11 7.90 -22.61
N VAL A 113 10.57 9.13 -22.56
CA VAL A 113 10.13 9.87 -23.75
C VAL A 113 11.22 9.82 -24.81
N ASP A 114 10.94 9.20 -25.97
CA ASP A 114 11.91 9.11 -27.05
C ASP A 114 12.17 10.52 -27.62
N ARG A 115 13.21 11.16 -27.07
CA ARG A 115 13.68 12.49 -27.49
C ARG A 115 14.00 12.53 -28.99
N LYS A 116 14.32 11.40 -29.63
CA LYS A 116 14.58 11.34 -31.08
C LYS A 116 13.27 11.41 -31.87
N ALA A 117 12.20 10.74 -31.43
CA ALA A 117 10.88 10.82 -32.05
C ALA A 117 10.32 12.25 -32.02
N GLU A 118 10.45 12.94 -30.89
CA GLU A 118 9.98 14.32 -30.73
C GLU A 118 10.74 15.30 -31.65
N ARG A 119 12.06 15.13 -31.78
CA ARG A 119 12.90 15.92 -32.71
C ARG A 119 12.51 15.70 -34.16
N ARG A 120 12.18 14.46 -34.56
CA ARG A 120 11.72 14.15 -35.92
C ARG A 120 10.39 14.83 -36.23
N LYS A 121 9.44 14.83 -35.29
CA LYS A 121 8.14 15.49 -35.44
C LYS A 121 8.29 17.00 -35.65
N LYS A 122 9.06 17.67 -34.77
CA LYS A 122 9.37 19.11 -34.91
C LYS A 122 10.05 19.46 -36.24
N ARG A 123 10.91 18.58 -36.76
CA ARG A 123 11.57 18.79 -38.06
C ARG A 123 10.56 18.70 -39.22
N ARG A 124 9.60 17.78 -39.17
CA ARG A 124 8.54 17.65 -40.18
C ARG A 124 7.62 18.87 -40.18
N GLU A 125 7.18 19.31 -39.00
CA GLU A 125 6.34 20.51 -38.85
C GLU A 125 7.03 21.76 -39.42
N ARG A 126 8.34 21.93 -39.18
CA ARG A 126 9.12 23.03 -39.78
C ARG A 126 9.20 22.95 -41.31
N ILE A 127 9.29 21.74 -41.87
CA ILE A 127 9.32 21.54 -43.34
C ILE A 127 7.96 21.87 -43.93
N GLU A 128 6.86 21.44 -43.30
CA GLU A 128 5.50 21.78 -43.75
C GLU A 128 5.21 23.28 -43.67
N GLN A 129 5.61 23.94 -42.59
CA GLN A 129 5.49 25.40 -42.47
C GLN A 129 6.27 26.14 -43.56
N ARG A 130 7.46 25.65 -43.92
CA ARG A 130 8.24 26.21 -45.04
C ARG A 130 7.57 26.01 -46.39
N LYS A 131 6.91 24.86 -46.60
CA LYS A 131 6.12 24.61 -47.82
C LYS A 131 4.91 25.54 -47.90
N ARG A 132 4.19 25.73 -46.79
CA ARG A 132 3.02 26.62 -46.72
C ARG A 132 3.33 28.10 -46.92
N LYS A 133 4.54 28.56 -46.61
CA LYS A 133 4.97 29.95 -46.84
C LYS A 133 5.46 30.23 -48.28
N LYS A 134 5.59 29.18 -49.10
CA LYS A 134 6.14 29.27 -50.47
C LYS A 134 5.06 29.29 -51.54
N TYR A 135 3.80 29.10 -51.14
CA TYR A 135 2.58 29.30 -51.93
C TYR A 135 1.81 30.46 -51.28
#